data_AF-A0A9D2N6J5-F1
#
_entry.id   AF-A0A9D2N6J5-F1
#
_cell.length_a   1.000
_cell.length_b   1.000
_cell.length_c   1.000
_cell.angle_alpha   90.00
_cell.angle_beta   90.00
_cell.angle_gamma   90.00
#
_symmetry.space_group_name_H-M   'P 1'
#
loop_
_entity.id
_entity.type
_entity.pdbx_description
1 polymer ?
#
loop_
_entity_poly.entity_id
_entity_poly.type
_entity_poly.pdbx_seq_one_letter_code
_entity_poly.pdbx_strand_id
1 'polypeptide(L)'
;MDIDEYIWRKDEAIPFSKIYPKKEKISRLMAAISGCEHFVMAGSMDSFHEYFDSFFKLVVYLHADVRLRVKRVHERELELFGERILEGGDMYEKHQMFLNDVAGYDDGMSGCTLQQHEAWLKSLQCKVIRLDGAQELEKNLKIVIDAYRDV
;
A
#
# COMPACT_ATOMS: atom_id res chain seq x y z
N MET A 1 -4.23 9.23 5.17
CA MET A 1 -2.77 9.24 5.25
C MET A 1 -2.23 8.07 4.45
N ASP A 2 -1.16 8.32 3.70
CA ASP A 2 -0.41 7.30 2.98
C ASP A 2 0.72 6.81 3.87
N ILE A 3 0.83 5.51 4.09
CA ILE A 3 1.85 4.89 4.94
C ILE A 3 3.26 5.16 4.41
N ASP A 4 3.44 5.27 3.08
CA ASP A 4 4.75 5.50 2.46
C ASP A 4 5.37 6.84 2.91
N GLU A 5 4.56 7.83 3.28
CA GLU A 5 5.02 9.11 3.84
C GLU A 5 5.62 9.00 5.24
N TYR A 6 5.33 7.91 5.96
CA TYR A 6 5.77 7.71 7.34
C TYR A 6 6.85 6.65 7.48
N ILE A 7 6.95 5.73 6.52
CA ILE A 7 7.92 4.63 6.58
C ILE A 7 9.21 4.92 5.82
N TRP A 8 9.16 5.64 4.70
CA TRP A 8 10.35 5.94 3.91
C TRP A 8 11.07 7.20 4.39
N ARG A 9 12.40 7.11 4.45
CA ARG A 9 13.25 8.29 4.64
C ARG A 9 13.16 9.19 3.41
N LYS A 10 13.08 10.50 3.66
CA LYS A 10 12.95 11.53 2.61
C LYS A 10 14.26 12.29 2.37
N ASP A 11 15.30 12.00 3.15
CA ASP A 11 16.63 12.64 3.10
C ASP A 11 17.66 11.86 2.26
N GLU A 12 17.24 10.77 1.61
CA GLU A 12 18.10 9.95 0.77
C GLU A 12 18.08 10.45 -0.69
N ALA A 13 19.24 10.40 -1.37
CA ALA A 13 19.35 10.85 -2.77
C ALA A 13 18.53 10.01 -3.75
N ILE A 14 18.35 8.71 -3.45
CA ILE A 14 17.47 7.80 -4.19
C ILE A 14 16.18 7.61 -3.38
N PRO A 15 15.01 7.99 -3.91
CA PRO A 15 13.73 7.76 -3.26
C PRO A 15 13.48 6.28 -2.94
N PHE A 16 12.68 6.03 -1.91
CA PHE A 16 12.25 4.68 -1.51
C PHE A 16 13.42 3.70 -1.30
N SER A 17 14.60 4.18 -0.87
CA SER A 17 15.81 3.36 -0.70
C SER A 17 16.06 2.90 0.73
N LYS A 18 15.56 3.68 1.71
CA LYS A 18 15.78 3.40 3.12
C LYS A 18 14.51 3.67 3.92
N ILE A 19 14.19 2.70 4.76
CA ILE A 19 13.01 2.71 5.59
C ILE A 19 13.40 3.02 7.03
N TYR A 20 12.57 3.76 7.76
CA TYR A 20 12.70 3.91 9.21
C TYR A 20 12.63 2.54 9.93
N PRO A 21 13.32 2.37 11.08
CA PRO A 21 13.19 1.18 11.93
C PRO A 21 11.74 0.93 12.39
N LYS A 22 11.36 -0.33 12.64
CA LYS A 22 9.97 -0.72 13.02
C LYS A 22 9.38 0.16 14.12
N LYS A 23 10.13 0.38 15.21
CA LYS A 23 9.68 1.23 16.34
C LYS A 23 9.39 2.67 15.92
N GLU A 24 10.22 3.23 15.04
CA GLU A 24 10.06 4.59 14.56
C GLU A 24 8.88 4.71 13.60
N LYS A 25 8.70 3.76 12.67
CA LYS A 25 7.50 3.70 11.80
C LYS A 25 6.21 3.75 12.62
N ILE A 26 6.10 2.88 13.63
CA ILE A 26 4.93 2.78 14.50
C ILE A 26 4.72 4.10 15.23
N SER A 27 5.78 4.67 15.84
CA SER A 27 5.67 5.94 16.55
C SER A 27 5.21 7.09 15.64
N ARG A 28 5.72 7.15 14.41
CA ARG A 28 5.37 8.20 13.43
C ARG A 28 3.92 8.08 12.99
N LEU A 29 3.47 6.87 12.66
CA LEU A 29 2.08 6.60 12.27
C LEU A 29 1.10 6.84 13.44
N MET A 30 1.45 6.36 14.64
CA MET A 30 0.64 6.59 15.85
C MET A 30 0.50 8.07 16.14
N ALA A 31 1.59 8.84 16.04
CA ALA A 31 1.53 10.30 16.22
C ALA A 31 0.62 10.97 15.18
N ALA A 32 0.62 10.49 13.93
CA ALA A 32 -0.21 11.04 12.86
C ALA A 32 -1.70 10.80 13.07
N ILE A 33 -2.09 9.64 13.62
CA ILE A 33 -3.50 9.35 13.92
C ILE A 33 -3.93 9.88 15.30
N SER A 34 -2.98 10.14 16.21
CA SER A 34 -3.27 10.65 17.55
C SER A 34 -3.91 12.03 17.47
N GLY A 35 -5.14 12.15 17.96
CA GLY A 35 -5.91 13.40 17.93
C GLY A 35 -6.80 13.55 16.70
N CYS A 36 -6.76 12.62 15.75
CA CYS A 36 -7.77 12.53 14.70
C CYS A 36 -8.98 11.76 15.23
N GLU A 37 -10.18 12.36 15.13
CA GLU A 37 -11.43 11.65 15.43
C GLU A 37 -11.69 10.52 14.42
N HIS A 38 -11.37 10.79 13.15
CA HIS A 38 -11.48 9.83 12.05
C HIS A 38 -10.21 9.90 11.20
N PHE A 39 -9.79 8.76 10.66
CA PHE A 39 -8.67 8.68 9.75
C PHE A 39 -8.89 7.59 8.71
N VAL A 40 -8.26 7.76 7.55
CA VAL A 40 -8.08 6.72 6.54
C VAL A 40 -6.59 6.46 6.43
N MET A 41 -6.18 5.19 6.49
CA MET A 41 -4.80 4.78 6.32
C MET A 41 -4.71 3.91 5.06
N ALA A 42 -3.82 4.27 4.13
CA ALA A 42 -3.63 3.58 2.86
C ALA A 42 -2.18 3.08 2.73
N GLY A 43 -2.01 1.86 2.22
CA GLY A 43 -0.71 1.18 2.08
C GLY A 43 -0.68 -0.17 2.83
N SER A 44 0.42 -0.90 2.70
CA SER A 44 0.61 -2.17 3.42
C SER A 44 1.20 -1.95 4.81
N MET A 45 0.75 -2.75 5.78
CA MET A 45 1.23 -2.77 7.17
C MET A 45 1.77 -4.14 7.58
N ASP A 46 2.05 -5.05 6.64
CA ASP A 46 2.28 -6.48 6.92
C ASP A 46 3.28 -6.79 8.05
N SER A 47 4.26 -5.93 8.28
CA SER A 47 5.29 -6.14 9.32
C SER A 47 4.97 -5.50 10.69
N PHE A 48 3.87 -4.74 10.83
CA PHE A 48 3.51 -4.01 12.05
C PHE A 48 1.99 -3.70 12.19
N HIS A 49 1.12 -4.36 11.44
CA HIS A 49 -0.33 -4.09 11.46
C HIS A 49 -0.96 -4.31 12.85
N GLU A 50 -0.36 -5.19 13.66
CA GLU A 50 -0.89 -5.60 14.97
C GLU A 50 -1.06 -4.42 15.95
N TYR A 51 -0.30 -3.33 15.76
CA TYR A 51 -0.40 -2.12 16.57
C TYR A 51 -1.58 -1.22 16.18
N PHE A 52 -2.17 -1.45 14.99
CA PHE A 52 -3.18 -0.59 14.40
C PHE A 52 -4.54 -1.27 14.22
N ASP A 53 -4.59 -2.60 14.16
CA ASP A 53 -5.79 -3.38 13.86
C ASP A 53 -7.03 -2.97 14.68
N SER A 54 -6.84 -2.68 15.97
CA SER A 54 -7.94 -2.31 16.87
C SER A 54 -8.60 -0.95 16.57
N PHE A 55 -7.93 -0.08 15.81
CA PHE A 55 -8.48 1.23 15.42
C PHE A 55 -9.39 1.13 14.20
N PHE A 56 -9.28 0.07 13.39
CA PHE A 56 -10.05 -0.03 12.16
C PHE A 56 -11.49 -0.43 12.43
N LYS A 57 -12.42 0.31 11.81
CA LYS A 57 -13.85 0.00 11.81
C LYS A 57 -14.33 -0.55 10.46
N LEU A 58 -13.62 -0.19 9.40
CA LEU A 58 -13.79 -0.66 8.04
C LEU A 58 -12.41 -0.86 7.41
N VAL A 59 -12.20 -2.00 6.76
CA VAL A 59 -11.04 -2.26 5.92
C VAL A 59 -11.48 -2.48 4.48
N VAL A 60 -10.78 -1.83 3.56
CA VAL A 60 -11.01 -1.93 2.12
C VAL A 60 -9.83 -2.66 1.50
N TYR A 61 -10.06 -3.88 1.05
CA TYR A 61 -9.08 -4.65 0.28
C TYR A 61 -9.32 -4.43 -1.22
N LEU A 62 -8.43 -3.68 -1.87
CA LEU A 62 -8.50 -3.38 -3.29
C LEU A 62 -7.49 -4.22 -4.06
N HIS A 63 -7.97 -5.16 -4.87
CA HIS A 63 -7.14 -6.04 -5.69
C HIS A 63 -7.30 -5.73 -7.17
N ALA A 64 -6.23 -5.77 -7.94
CA ALA A 64 -6.27 -5.66 -9.40
C ALA A 64 -5.43 -6.78 -10.03
N ASP A 65 -5.80 -7.23 -11.23
CA ASP A 65 -5.01 -8.19 -12.01
C ASP A 65 -3.53 -7.76 -12.13
N VAL A 66 -2.63 -8.74 -12.05
CA VAL A 66 -1.18 -8.53 -12.06
C VAL A 66 -0.72 -7.68 -13.25
N ARG A 67 -1.25 -7.90 -14.45
CA ARG A 67 -0.84 -7.15 -15.65
C ARG A 67 -1.26 -5.69 -15.56
N LEU A 68 -2.47 -5.44 -15.05
CA LEU A 68 -2.97 -4.09 -14.84
C LEU A 68 -2.17 -3.36 -13.77
N ARG A 69 -1.85 -4.04 -12.67
CA ARG A 69 -1.10 -3.49 -11.54
C ARG A 69 0.31 -3.09 -11.95
N VAL A 70 1.06 -3.99 -12.58
CA VAL A 70 2.42 -3.74 -13.09
C VAL A 70 2.42 -2.58 -14.09
N LYS A 71 1.46 -2.57 -15.03
CA LYS A 71 1.33 -1.46 -16.00
C LYS A 71 1.14 -0.12 -15.31
N ARG A 72 0.17 -0.01 -14.40
CA ARG A 72 -0.13 1.24 -13.69
C ARG A 72 1.02 1.71 -12.80
N VAL A 73 1.73 0.79 -12.15
CA VAL A 73 2.93 1.12 -11.36
C VAL A 73 4.02 1.68 -12.26
N HIS A 74 4.31 1.03 -13.39
CA HIS A 74 5.31 1.51 -14.33
C HIS A 74 4.97 2.89 -14.89
N GLU A 75 3.72 3.11 -15.31
CA GLU A 75 3.26 4.42 -15.81
C GLU A 75 3.45 5.51 -14.76
N ARG A 76 3.04 5.24 -13.51
CA ARG A 76 3.22 6.18 -12.39
C ARG A 76 4.69 6.48 -12.10
N GLU A 77 5.56 5.48 -12.09
CA GLU A 77 6.99 5.71 -11.82
C GLU A 77 7.69 6.40 -12.98
N LEU A 78 7.26 6.18 -14.22
CA LEU A 78 7.74 6.92 -15.37
C LEU A 78 7.35 8.40 -15.28
N GLU A 79 6.13 8.71 -14.86
CA GLU A 79 5.70 10.10 -14.62
C GLU A 79 6.50 10.77 -13.50
N LEU A 80 6.83 10.03 -12.43
CA LEU A 80 7.54 10.57 -11.27
C LEU A 80 9.05 10.71 -11.46
N PHE A 81 9.68 9.76 -12.16
CA PHE A 81 11.14 9.64 -12.23
C PHE A 81 11.72 9.80 -13.63
N GLY A 82 10.87 9.77 -14.67
CA GLY A 82 11.28 9.94 -16.06
C GLY A 82 12.36 8.94 -16.49
N GLU A 83 13.39 9.44 -17.16
CA GLU A 83 14.47 8.64 -17.74
C GLU A 83 15.30 7.86 -16.71
N ARG A 84 15.24 8.22 -15.41
CA ARG A 84 16.00 7.54 -14.36
C ARG A 84 15.66 6.06 -14.23
N ILE A 85 14.41 5.68 -14.54
CA ILE A 85 13.94 4.29 -14.45
C ILE A 85 14.04 3.52 -15.78
N LEU A 86 14.47 4.18 -16.85
CA LEU A 86 14.69 3.57 -18.17
C LEU A 86 16.12 3.02 -18.26
N GLU A 87 16.39 2.16 -19.26
CA GLU A 87 17.70 1.55 -19.46
C GLU A 87 18.82 2.60 -19.52
N GLY A 88 19.88 2.40 -18.73
CA GLY A 88 20.98 3.37 -18.56
C GLY A 88 20.75 4.43 -17.49
N GLY A 89 19.53 4.54 -16.95
CA GLY A 89 19.20 5.39 -15.80
C GLY A 89 19.69 4.82 -14.47
N ASP A 90 19.88 5.70 -13.48
CA ASP A 90 20.42 5.35 -12.17
C ASP A 90 19.46 4.56 -11.27
N MET A 91 18.17 4.51 -11.63
CA MET A 91 17.12 3.77 -10.91
C MET A 91 16.65 2.52 -11.67
N TYR A 92 17.16 2.24 -12.87
CA TYR A 92 16.68 1.17 -13.76
C TYR A 92 16.60 -0.20 -13.08
N GLU A 93 17.70 -0.68 -12.50
CA GLU A 93 17.75 -2.02 -11.87
C GLU A 93 16.76 -2.14 -10.72
N LYS A 94 16.67 -1.09 -9.89
CA LYS A 94 15.75 -1.05 -8.76
C LYS A 94 14.29 -1.01 -9.22
N HIS A 95 14.01 -0.30 -10.30
CA HIS A 95 12.70 -0.26 -10.94
C HIS A 95 12.29 -1.64 -11.46
N GLN A 96 13.18 -2.35 -12.15
CA GLN A 96 12.91 -3.73 -12.62
C GLN A 96 12.66 -4.68 -11.44
N MET A 97 13.47 -4.59 -10.38
CA MET A 97 13.24 -5.36 -9.16
C MET A 97 11.87 -5.08 -8.54
N PHE A 98 11.47 -3.80 -8.51
CA PHE A 98 10.17 -3.41 -7.98
C PHE A 98 9.00 -3.88 -8.84
N LEU A 99 9.09 -3.80 -10.17
CA LEU A 99 8.06 -4.36 -11.05
C LEU A 99 7.91 -5.88 -10.88
N ASN A 100 9.02 -6.61 -10.70
CA ASN A 100 9.00 -8.04 -10.40
C ASN A 100 8.35 -8.34 -9.04
N ASP A 101 8.65 -7.53 -8.02
CA ASP A 101 8.01 -7.63 -6.71
C ASP A 101 6.49 -7.38 -6.80
N VAL A 102 6.06 -6.33 -7.51
CA VAL A 102 4.64 -6.04 -7.77
C VAL A 102 3.94 -7.18 -8.51
N ALA A 103 4.64 -7.84 -9.45
CA ALA A 103 4.13 -8.99 -10.18
C ALA A 103 3.97 -10.24 -9.30
N GLY A 104 4.89 -10.43 -8.34
CA GLY A 104 4.93 -11.59 -7.45
C GLY A 104 3.96 -11.57 -6.27
N TYR A 105 3.08 -10.57 -6.18
CA TYR A 105 2.11 -10.45 -5.09
C TYR A 105 1.16 -11.67 -5.01
N ASP A 106 0.64 -12.12 -6.15
CA ASP A 106 -0.39 -13.17 -6.21
C ASP A 106 0.20 -14.58 -6.07
N ASP A 107 1.43 -14.79 -6.57
CA ASP A 107 2.12 -16.09 -6.59
C ASP A 107 3.00 -16.35 -5.35
N GLY A 108 3.16 -15.35 -4.47
CA GLY A 108 3.91 -15.47 -3.23
C GLY A 108 5.40 -15.16 -3.36
N MET A 109 5.83 -14.57 -4.48
CA MET A 109 7.23 -14.23 -4.74
C MET A 109 7.61 -12.79 -4.35
N SER A 110 6.64 -12.00 -3.85
CA SER A 110 6.84 -10.64 -3.36
C SER A 110 7.18 -10.58 -1.85
N GLY A 111 7.76 -9.46 -1.41
CA GLY A 111 7.88 -9.14 0.01
C GLY A 111 6.54 -8.95 0.74
N CYS A 112 5.47 -8.66 0.01
CA CYS A 112 4.09 -8.58 0.49
C CYS A 112 3.22 -9.44 -0.42
N THR A 113 2.56 -10.46 0.12
CA THR A 113 1.84 -11.45 -0.71
C THR A 113 0.34 -11.45 -0.44
N LEU A 114 -0.41 -11.92 -1.45
CA LEU A 114 -1.83 -12.18 -1.34
C LEU A 114 -2.12 -13.09 -0.14
N GLN A 115 -1.31 -14.13 0.10
CA GLN A 115 -1.55 -15.05 1.22
C GLN A 115 -1.37 -14.35 2.59
N GLN A 116 -0.40 -13.45 2.71
CA GLN A 116 -0.18 -12.67 3.94
C GLN A 116 -1.37 -11.72 4.20
N HIS A 117 -1.79 -10.97 3.19
CA HIS A 117 -2.96 -10.10 3.29
C HIS A 117 -4.23 -10.90 3.59
N GLU A 118 -4.47 -12.04 2.94
CA GLU A 118 -5.61 -12.91 3.23
C GLU A 118 -5.63 -13.40 4.68
N ALA A 119 -4.46 -13.76 5.23
CA ALA A 119 -4.34 -14.16 6.63
C ALA A 119 -4.66 -12.99 7.58
N TRP A 120 -4.12 -11.80 7.29
CA TRP A 120 -4.39 -10.60 8.07
C TRP A 120 -5.87 -10.22 8.02
N LEU A 121 -6.49 -10.16 6.83
CA LEU A 121 -7.91 -9.83 6.66
C LEU A 121 -8.84 -10.76 7.44
N LYS A 122 -8.49 -12.05 7.55
CA LYS A 122 -9.25 -13.03 8.36
C LYS A 122 -9.11 -12.84 9.87
N SER A 123 -8.03 -12.20 10.32
CA SER A 123 -7.79 -11.93 11.74
C SER A 123 -8.53 -10.69 12.27
N LEU A 124 -8.91 -9.78 11.36
CA LEU A 124 -9.56 -8.52 11.70
C LEU A 124 -10.97 -8.74 12.27
N GLN A 125 -11.33 -7.92 13.27
CA GLN A 125 -12.64 -7.97 13.94
C GLN A 125 -13.63 -6.92 13.42
N CYS A 126 -13.28 -6.21 12.33
CA CYS A 126 -14.09 -5.14 11.75
C CYS A 126 -14.64 -5.52 10.37
N LYS A 127 -15.51 -4.69 9.80
CA LYS A 127 -16.08 -4.93 8.48
C LYS A 127 -14.96 -4.89 7.43
N VAL A 128 -14.86 -5.93 6.61
CA VAL A 128 -13.93 -5.99 5.48
C VAL A 128 -14.73 -5.99 4.18
N ILE A 129 -14.44 -5.05 3.29
CA ILE A 129 -14.96 -5.07 1.92
C ILE A 129 -13.84 -5.35 0.92
N ARG A 130 -14.19 -6.05 -0.16
CA ARG A 130 -13.26 -6.40 -1.23
C ARG A 130 -13.71 -5.72 -2.51
N LEU A 131 -12.76 -5.09 -3.19
CA LEU A 131 -13.01 -4.31 -4.39
C LEU A 131 -12.09 -4.78 -5.52
N ASP A 132 -12.61 -4.69 -6.74
CA ASP A 132 -11.86 -4.92 -7.96
C ASP A 132 -11.32 -3.58 -8.48
N GLY A 133 -10.01 -3.41 -8.42
CA GLY A 133 -9.29 -2.22 -8.88
C GLY A 133 -9.26 -2.03 -10.38
N ALA A 134 -9.76 -3.00 -11.17
CA ALA A 134 -10.04 -2.79 -12.59
C ALA A 134 -11.36 -2.07 -12.85
N GLN A 135 -12.27 -2.00 -11.86
CA GLN A 135 -13.53 -1.27 -11.99
C GLN A 135 -13.32 0.25 -12.05
N GLU A 136 -14.34 0.93 -12.56
CA GLU A 136 -14.40 2.39 -12.55
C GLU A 136 -14.31 2.93 -11.12
N LEU A 137 -13.61 4.06 -10.98
CA LEU A 137 -13.39 4.73 -9.71
C LEU A 137 -14.72 4.99 -8.97
N GLU A 138 -15.70 5.54 -9.68
CA GLU A 138 -17.01 5.90 -9.11
C GLU A 138 -17.76 4.69 -8.55
N LYS A 139 -17.63 3.54 -9.22
CA LYS A 139 -18.25 2.29 -8.77
C LYS A 139 -17.64 1.81 -7.46
N ASN A 140 -16.31 1.78 -7.39
CA ASN A 140 -15.61 1.41 -6.15
C ASN A 140 -15.87 2.42 -5.03
N LEU A 141 -15.83 3.72 -5.33
CA LEU A 141 -16.12 4.79 -4.37
C LEU A 141 -17.52 4.64 -3.77
N LYS A 142 -18.53 4.38 -4.61
CA LYS A 142 -19.89 4.14 -4.14
C LYS A 142 -19.97 2.99 -3.14
N ILE A 143 -19.31 1.87 -3.41
CA ILE A 143 -19.29 0.71 -2.50
C ILE A 143 -18.64 1.08 -1.17
N VAL A 144 -17.54 1.84 -1.18
CA VAL A 144 -16.88 2.30 0.05
C VAL A 144 -17.81 3.21 0.87
N ILE A 145 -18.45 4.18 0.24
CA ILE A 145 -19.36 5.13 0.92
C ILE A 145 -20.56 4.38 1.53
N ASP A 146 -21.17 3.48 0.76
CA ASP A 146 -22.31 2.70 1.25
C ASP A 146 -21.87 1.80 2.40
N ALA A 147 -20.70 1.16 2.31
CA ALA A 147 -20.17 0.32 3.38
C ALA A 147 -19.86 1.09 4.66
N TYR A 148 -19.34 2.32 4.56
CA TYR A 148 -19.00 3.19 5.69
C TYR A 148 -20.23 3.68 6.46
N ARG A 149 -21.38 3.83 5.80
CA ARG A 149 -22.63 4.26 6.47
C ARG A 149 -23.17 3.23 7.46
N ASP A 150 -22.78 1.96 7.32
CA ASP A 150 -23.21 0.87 8.19
C ASP A 150 -22.21 0.57 9.33
N VAL A 151 -21.18 1.41 9.49
CA VAL A 151 -20.06 1.24 10.43
C VAL A 151 -20.20 2.19 11.60
#